data_AF-X7YIZ1-F1
#
_entry.id   AF-X7YIZ1-F1
#
_cell.length_a   1.000
_cell.length_b   1.000
_cell.length_c   1.000
_cell.angle_alpha   90.00
_cell.angle_beta   90.00
_cell.angle_gamma   90.00
#
_symmetry.space_group_name_H-M   'P 1'
#
loop_
_entity.id
_entity.type
_entity.pdbx_description
1 polymer ?
#
loop_
_entity_poly.entity_id
_entity_poly.type
_entity_poly.pdbx_seq_one_letter_code
_entity_poly.pdbx_strand_id
1 'polypeptide(L)'
;MPRRQLAAVRHRLPRSDGTPAPILELRTSWRNPPRILQVATPCRRRRGVDRSRCEPAARAAPSGTVRVALLPDVQTEREWIADHLHHRYQRCRAEGIAPPTAAVLVRRNADAAPMAEALRAAACRWRWWAGGLLSVPEVADLVAMLRLVADPTAGQRRCGC
;
A
#
# COMPACT_ATOMS: atom_id res chain seq x y z
N MET A 1 2.59 -18.35 9.60
CA MET A 1 2.66 -18.26 11.07
C MET A 1 1.68 -17.29 11.79
N PRO A 2 0.98 -16.28 11.19
CA PRO A 2 0.16 -15.34 11.99
C PRO A 2 -1.29 -15.78 12.31
N ARG A 3 -1.84 -16.79 11.63
CA ARG A 3 -3.26 -17.19 11.80
C ARG A 3 -3.60 -17.82 13.16
N ARG A 4 -2.63 -18.45 13.83
CA ARG A 4 -2.85 -19.16 15.11
C ARG A 4 -3.04 -18.22 16.30
N GLN A 5 -2.50 -17.01 16.25
CA GLN A 5 -2.55 -16.09 17.40
C GLN A 5 -3.94 -15.50 17.65
N LEU A 6 -4.66 -15.08 16.60
CA LEU A 6 -5.99 -14.47 16.75
C LEU A 6 -7.06 -15.48 17.23
N ALA A 7 -6.99 -16.73 16.77
CA ALA A 7 -7.92 -17.77 17.21
C ALA A 7 -7.73 -18.12 18.69
N ALA A 8 -6.49 -18.03 19.20
CA ALA A 8 -6.17 -18.35 20.58
C ALA A 8 -6.64 -17.29 21.60
N VAL A 9 -6.95 -16.06 21.15
CA VAL A 9 -7.36 -14.94 22.03
C VAL A 9 -8.56 -15.31 22.90
N ARG A 10 -9.55 -16.03 22.35
CA ARG A 10 -10.75 -16.42 23.11
C ARG A 10 -10.46 -17.29 24.33
N HIS A 11 -9.37 -18.05 24.30
CA HIS A 11 -8.95 -18.92 25.40
C HIS A 11 -8.00 -18.20 26.36
N ARG A 12 -7.29 -17.16 25.91
CA ARG A 12 -6.38 -16.35 26.73
C ARG A 12 -7.09 -15.25 27.51
N LEU A 13 -8.28 -14.83 27.05
CA LEU A 13 -9.14 -13.86 27.69
C LEU A 13 -10.52 -14.48 27.95
N PRO A 14 -10.62 -15.47 28.87
CA PRO A 14 -11.90 -16.10 29.18
C PRO A 14 -12.81 -15.14 29.95
N ARG A 15 -14.09 -15.50 30.02
CA ARG A 15 -15.06 -14.89 30.93
C ARG A 15 -14.72 -15.23 32.38
N SER A 16 -15.36 -14.53 33.32
CA SER A 16 -15.20 -14.79 34.76
C SER A 16 -15.58 -16.22 35.19
N ASP A 17 -16.43 -16.90 34.41
CA ASP A 17 -16.82 -18.31 34.60
C ASP A 17 -15.84 -19.31 33.96
N GLY A 18 -14.72 -18.85 33.41
CA GLY A 18 -13.71 -19.68 32.73
C GLY A 18 -14.07 -20.10 31.30
N THR A 19 -15.26 -19.75 30.81
CA THR A 19 -15.65 -20.06 29.42
C THR A 19 -14.90 -19.18 28.41
N PRO A 20 -14.57 -19.68 27.20
CA PRO A 20 -13.86 -18.87 26.21
C PRO A 20 -14.70 -17.67 25.75
N ALA A 21 -14.06 -16.53 25.49
CA ALA A 21 -14.77 -15.34 25.01
C ALA A 21 -15.53 -15.58 23.68
N PRO A 22 -16.72 -14.97 23.51
CA PRO A 22 -17.49 -15.07 22.27
C PRO A 22 -16.77 -14.36 21.11
N ILE A 23 -17.01 -14.85 19.89
CA ILE A 23 -16.54 -14.20 18.66
C ILE A 23 -17.74 -13.49 18.02
N LEU A 24 -17.59 -12.18 17.81
CA LEU A 24 -18.55 -11.37 17.06
C LEU A 24 -17.94 -11.02 15.70
N GLU A 25 -18.74 -11.12 14.64
CA GLU A 25 -18.27 -10.88 13.28
C GLU A 25 -18.71 -9.51 12.75
N LEU A 26 -17.77 -8.79 12.15
CA LEU A 26 -18.04 -7.54 11.43
C LEU A 26 -18.14 -7.84 9.93
N ARG A 27 -19.38 -8.03 9.44
CA ARG A 27 -19.66 -8.38 8.04
C ARG A 27 -19.89 -7.16 7.14
N THR A 28 -20.11 -5.98 7.70
CA THR A 28 -20.41 -4.78 6.90
C THR A 28 -19.14 -4.01 6.52
N SER A 29 -18.92 -3.85 5.22
CA SER A 29 -17.84 -3.05 4.66
C SER A 29 -18.31 -1.62 4.34
N TRP A 30 -17.77 -0.66 5.10
CA TRP A 30 -18.10 0.76 4.96
C TRP A 30 -17.23 1.49 3.93
N ARG A 31 -16.00 1.00 3.67
CA ARG A 31 -15.04 1.66 2.78
C ARG A 31 -15.05 1.12 1.34
N ASN A 32 -15.52 -0.10 1.14
CA ASN A 32 -15.40 -0.78 -0.14
C ASN A 32 -16.75 -0.85 -0.84
N PRO A 33 -16.89 -0.26 -2.05
CA PRO A 33 -18.10 -0.39 -2.85
C PRO A 33 -18.32 -1.84 -3.36
N PRO A 34 -19.52 -2.18 -3.86
CA PRO A 34 -19.85 -3.55 -4.27
C PRO A 34 -18.85 -4.17 -5.26
N ARG A 35 -18.43 -3.43 -6.30
CA ARG A 35 -17.57 -3.96 -7.37
C ARG A 35 -16.20 -4.42 -6.87
N ILE A 36 -15.56 -3.69 -5.95
CA ILE A 36 -14.26 -4.12 -5.41
C ILE A 36 -14.41 -5.34 -4.49
N LEU A 37 -15.53 -5.47 -3.77
CA LEU A 37 -15.82 -6.65 -2.94
C LEU A 37 -16.05 -7.91 -3.80
N GLN A 38 -16.72 -7.76 -4.95
CA GLN A 38 -16.90 -8.85 -5.91
C GLN A 38 -15.56 -9.40 -6.41
N VAL A 39 -14.59 -8.52 -6.68
CA VAL A 39 -13.24 -8.93 -7.12
C VAL A 39 -12.42 -9.51 -5.96
N ALA A 40 -12.48 -8.91 -4.78
CA ALA A 40 -11.64 -9.30 -3.65
C ALA A 40 -12.07 -10.62 -2.98
N THR A 41 -13.37 -10.94 -2.98
CA THR A 41 -13.90 -12.11 -2.26
C THR A 41 -13.34 -13.44 -2.77
N PRO A 42 -13.33 -13.74 -4.09
CA PRO A 42 -12.70 -14.96 -4.60
C PRO A 42 -11.21 -15.06 -4.25
N CYS A 43 -10.46 -13.94 -4.31
CA CYS A 43 -9.04 -13.91 -3.94
C CYS A 43 -8.80 -14.28 -2.47
N ARG A 44 -9.69 -13.82 -1.56
CA ARG A 44 -9.63 -14.17 -0.14
C ARG A 44 -9.92 -15.65 0.10
N ARG A 45 -10.97 -16.19 -0.55
CA ARG A 45 -11.34 -17.62 -0.48
C ARG A 45 -10.18 -18.51 -0.93
N ARG A 46 -9.57 -18.23 -2.08
CA ARG A 46 -8.40 -18.98 -2.59
C ARG A 46 -7.20 -18.98 -1.63
N ARG A 47 -7.02 -17.93 -0.82
CA ARG A 47 -5.95 -17.84 0.17
C ARG A 47 -6.30 -18.49 1.51
N GLY A 48 -7.45 -19.15 1.64
CA GLY A 48 -7.95 -19.71 2.90
C GLY A 48 -8.20 -18.63 3.97
N VAL A 49 -8.46 -17.38 3.57
CA VAL A 49 -8.94 -16.33 4.46
C VAL A 49 -10.46 -16.46 4.48
N ASP A 50 -10.96 -17.61 4.95
CA ASP A 50 -12.40 -17.85 5.04
C ASP A 50 -12.92 -17.27 6.35
N ARG A 51 -13.37 -16.03 6.25
CA ARG A 51 -14.27 -15.41 7.22
C ARG A 51 -15.49 -14.96 6.44
N SER A 52 -16.61 -14.91 7.13
CA SER A 52 -17.91 -14.53 6.60
C SER A 52 -17.84 -13.41 5.58
N ARG A 53 -18.59 -13.59 4.49
CA ARG A 53 -18.62 -12.66 3.36
C ARG A 53 -18.85 -11.24 3.85
N CYS A 54 -17.96 -10.32 3.47
CA CYS A 54 -18.18 -8.90 3.69
C CYS A 54 -19.23 -8.39 2.69
N GLU A 55 -20.30 -7.79 3.19
CA GLU A 55 -21.30 -7.11 2.38
C GLU A 55 -21.02 -5.60 2.36
N PRO A 56 -21.26 -4.91 1.23
CA PRO A 56 -21.19 -3.45 1.20
C PRO A 56 -22.27 -2.85 2.12
N ALA A 57 -21.95 -1.76 2.81
CA ALA A 57 -22.95 -1.00 3.54
C ALA A 57 -24.01 -0.44 2.57
N ALA A 58 -25.26 -0.25 3.03
CA ALA A 58 -26.31 0.38 2.22
C ALA A 58 -25.93 1.80 1.75
N ARG A 59 -25.13 2.51 2.55
CA ARG A 59 -24.56 3.83 2.25
C ARG A 59 -23.15 3.76 1.63
N ALA A 60 -22.73 2.61 1.11
CA ALA A 60 -21.46 2.51 0.40
C ALA A 60 -21.46 3.46 -0.80
N ALA A 61 -20.28 4.01 -1.12
CA ALA A 61 -20.12 4.85 -2.29
C ALA A 61 -20.59 4.12 -3.57
N PRO A 62 -21.03 4.87 -4.61
CA PRO A 62 -21.37 4.27 -5.90
C PRO A 62 -20.25 3.38 -6.42
N SER A 63 -20.61 2.34 -7.16
CA SER A 63 -19.62 1.44 -7.74
C SER A 63 -18.69 2.18 -8.69
N GLY A 64 -17.38 2.09 -8.43
CA GLY A 64 -16.36 2.51 -9.36
C GLY A 64 -16.11 1.48 -10.46
N THR A 65 -15.07 1.73 -11.26
CA THR A 65 -14.61 0.79 -12.29
C THR A 65 -13.37 0.06 -11.80
N VAL A 66 -13.30 -1.25 -12.07
CA VAL A 66 -12.09 -2.06 -11.90
C VAL A 66 -11.56 -2.39 -13.29
N ARG A 67 -10.27 -2.10 -13.52
CA ARG A 67 -9.57 -2.40 -14.76
C ARG A 67 -8.42 -3.35 -14.47
N VAL A 68 -8.17 -4.27 -15.39
CA VAL A 68 -7.05 -5.21 -15.35
C VAL A 68 -6.40 -5.18 -16.73
N ALA A 69 -5.08 -5.10 -16.76
CA ALA A 69 -4.30 -5.12 -17.99
C ALA A 69 -3.15 -6.13 -17.83
N LEU A 70 -2.84 -6.84 -18.91
CA LEU A 70 -1.61 -7.59 -19.09
C LEU A 70 -0.84 -6.89 -20.19
N LEU A 71 0.34 -6.38 -19.86
CA LEU A 71 1.13 -5.52 -20.73
C LEU A 71 2.48 -6.20 -21.07
N PRO A 72 3.14 -5.81 -22.16
CA PRO A 72 4.34 -6.52 -22.65
C PRO A 72 5.50 -6.51 -21.67
N ASP A 73 5.64 -5.42 -20.92
CA ASP A 73 6.76 -5.20 -20.01
C ASP A 73 6.40 -4.23 -18.86
N VAL A 74 7.31 -4.14 -17.89
CA VAL A 74 7.13 -3.35 -16.67
C VAL A 74 7.16 -1.84 -16.91
N GLN A 75 7.84 -1.38 -17.96
CA GLN A 75 7.90 0.04 -18.29
C GLN A 75 6.56 0.48 -18.89
N THR A 76 6.02 -0.29 -19.83
CA THR A 76 4.66 -0.10 -20.37
C THR A 76 3.61 -0.14 -19.26
N GLU A 77 3.76 -1.00 -18.24
CA GLU A 77 2.86 -1.03 -17.09
C GLU A 77 2.85 0.27 -16.28
N ARG A 78 4.03 0.86 -16.02
CA ARG A 78 4.14 2.12 -15.27
C ARG A 78 3.54 3.29 -16.04
N GLU A 79 3.80 3.35 -17.34
CA GLU A 79 3.24 4.37 -18.24
C GLU A 79 1.72 4.27 -18.26
N TRP A 80 1.17 3.06 -18.42
CA TRP A 80 -0.27 2.82 -18.38
C TRP A 80 -0.92 3.29 -17.07
N ILE A 81 -0.27 3.05 -15.91
CA ILE A 81 -0.74 3.52 -14.61
C ILE A 81 -0.70 5.06 -14.54
N ALA A 82 0.41 5.67 -14.97
CA ALA A 82 0.62 7.11 -14.92
C ALA A 82 -0.38 7.85 -15.82
N ASP A 83 -0.60 7.37 -17.04
CA ASP A 83 -1.57 7.91 -17.99
C ASP A 83 -3.00 7.79 -17.45
N HIS A 84 -3.33 6.67 -16.81
CA HIS A 84 -4.66 6.49 -16.22
C HIS A 84 -4.95 7.51 -15.11
N LEU A 85 -3.96 7.77 -14.25
CA LEU A 85 -4.06 8.79 -13.20
C LEU A 85 -4.12 10.20 -13.81
N HIS A 86 -3.28 10.49 -14.80
CA HIS A 86 -3.28 11.76 -15.50
C HIS A 86 -4.65 12.06 -16.10
N HIS A 87 -5.19 11.14 -16.91
CA HIS A 87 -6.51 11.30 -17.51
C HIS A 87 -7.62 11.45 -16.47
N ARG A 88 -7.55 10.72 -15.35
CA ARG A 88 -8.53 10.87 -14.27
C ARG A 88 -8.47 12.25 -13.64
N TYR A 89 -7.28 12.78 -13.40
CA TYR A 89 -7.08 14.11 -12.83
C TYR A 89 -7.52 15.22 -13.79
N GLN A 90 -7.17 15.11 -15.07
CA GLN A 90 -7.59 16.07 -16.09
C GLN A 90 -9.12 16.09 -16.26
N ARG A 91 -9.76 14.92 -16.23
CA ARG A 91 -11.22 14.83 -16.27
C ARG A 91 -11.87 15.51 -15.06
N CYS A 92 -11.39 15.21 -13.84
CA CYS A 92 -11.92 15.88 -12.65
C CYS A 92 -11.74 17.39 -12.71
N ARG A 93 -10.58 17.87 -13.19
CA ARG A 93 -10.33 19.30 -13.40
C ARG A 93 -11.31 19.92 -14.39
N ALA A 94 -11.56 19.26 -15.53
CA ALA A 94 -12.51 19.74 -16.54
C ALA A 94 -13.96 19.77 -16.02
N GLU A 95 -14.32 18.83 -15.15
CA GLU A 95 -15.64 18.75 -14.49
C GLU A 95 -15.75 19.69 -13.26
N GLY A 96 -14.70 20.46 -12.92
CA GLY A 96 -14.68 21.32 -11.73
C GLY A 96 -14.66 20.57 -10.40
N ILE A 97 -14.31 19.28 -10.41
CA ILE A 97 -14.28 18.40 -9.24
C ILE A 97 -12.87 18.39 -8.66
N ALA A 98 -12.78 18.43 -7.33
CA ALA A 98 -11.51 18.27 -6.64
C ALA A 98 -10.79 16.98 -7.06
N PRO A 99 -9.46 17.01 -7.28
CA PRO A 99 -8.73 15.82 -7.71
C PRO A 99 -8.85 14.71 -6.66
N PRO A 100 -9.13 13.46 -7.06
CA PRO A 100 -9.29 12.37 -6.11
C PRO A 100 -7.94 12.00 -5.48
N THR A 101 -7.99 11.59 -4.21
CA THR A 101 -6.84 10.91 -3.58
C THR A 101 -6.59 9.59 -4.29
N ALA A 102 -5.34 9.32 -4.67
CA ALA A 102 -4.93 8.09 -5.32
C ALA A 102 -3.67 7.51 -4.63
N ALA A 103 -3.49 6.20 -4.73
CA ALA A 103 -2.31 5.51 -4.24
C ALA A 103 -1.92 4.41 -5.24
N VAL A 104 -0.61 4.30 -5.50
CA VAL A 104 -0.02 3.20 -6.26
C VAL A 104 0.65 2.26 -5.26
N LEU A 105 0.17 1.02 -5.19
CA LEU A 105 0.69 0.01 -4.27
C LEU A 105 1.73 -0.85 -4.97
N VAL A 106 3.00 -0.69 -4.56
CA VAL A 106 4.10 -1.53 -5.04
C VAL A 106 4.41 -2.63 -4.04
N ARG A 107 4.85 -3.79 -4.54
CA ARG A 107 5.22 -4.92 -3.67
C ARG A 107 6.59 -4.73 -3.02
N ARG A 108 7.56 -4.20 -3.77
CA ARG A 108 8.93 -3.95 -3.29
C ARG A 108 9.17 -2.45 -3.25
N ASN A 109 9.84 -1.96 -2.21
CA ASN A 109 10.19 -0.54 -2.11
C ASN A 109 11.07 -0.07 -3.28
N ALA A 110 11.91 -0.97 -3.83
CA ALA A 110 12.74 -0.68 -5.00
C ALA A 110 11.94 -0.30 -6.25
N ASP A 111 10.67 -0.75 -6.36
CA ASP A 111 9.80 -0.43 -7.50
C ASP A 111 9.16 0.97 -7.36
N ALA A 112 9.28 1.63 -6.20
CA ALA A 112 8.66 2.94 -5.95
C ALA A 112 9.32 4.07 -6.73
N ALA A 113 10.66 4.12 -6.77
CA ALA A 113 11.38 5.18 -7.48
C ALA A 113 11.12 5.16 -8.99
N PRO A 114 11.23 4.00 -9.70
CA PRO A 114 10.86 3.94 -11.12
C PRO A 114 9.40 4.32 -11.41
N MET A 115 8.46 3.97 -10.51
CA MET A 115 7.07 4.39 -10.65
C MET A 115 6.90 5.91 -10.47
N ALA A 116 7.64 6.50 -9.53
CA ALA A 116 7.62 7.94 -9.31
C ALA A 116 8.16 8.73 -10.52
N GLU A 117 9.17 8.20 -11.21
CA GLU A 117 9.66 8.78 -12.47
C GLU A 117 8.57 8.78 -13.56
N ALA A 118 7.86 7.66 -13.75
CA ALA A 118 6.74 7.60 -14.70
C ALA A 118 5.62 8.60 -14.37
N LEU A 119 5.27 8.73 -13.08
CA LEU A 119 4.29 9.72 -12.62
C LEU A 119 4.78 11.16 -12.83
N ARG A 120 6.08 11.43 -12.65
CA ARG A 120 6.69 12.73 -12.94
C ARG A 120 6.60 13.05 -14.43
N ALA A 121 6.94 12.09 -15.30
CA ALA A 121 6.87 12.25 -16.75
C ALA A 121 5.44 12.55 -17.24
N ALA A 122 4.43 11.93 -16.62
CA ALA A 122 3.02 12.21 -16.88
C ALA A 122 2.47 13.46 -16.17
N ALA A 123 3.32 14.32 -15.60
CA ALA A 123 2.95 15.53 -14.87
C ALA A 123 1.93 15.32 -13.73
N CYS A 124 1.90 14.11 -13.15
CA CYS A 124 1.03 13.80 -12.02
C CYS A 124 1.68 14.27 -10.71
N ARG A 125 0.89 14.89 -9.83
CA ARG A 125 1.36 15.14 -8.46
C ARG A 125 1.51 13.82 -7.73
N TRP A 126 2.68 13.56 -7.18
CA TRP A 126 2.96 12.34 -6.41
C TRP A 126 3.80 12.64 -5.18
N ARG A 127 3.73 11.74 -4.21
CA ARG A 127 4.62 11.70 -3.06
C ARG A 127 4.84 10.24 -2.69
N TRP A 128 6.10 9.83 -2.59
CA TRP A 128 6.48 8.57 -1.96
C TRP A 128 7.47 8.88 -0.84
N TRP A 129 7.49 8.00 0.16
CA TRP A 129 8.42 8.12 1.28
C TRP A 129 9.66 7.31 0.91
N ALA A 130 10.70 8.01 0.47
CA ALA A 130 11.91 7.45 -0.08
C ALA A 130 12.95 7.17 1.00
N GLY A 131 12.99 5.91 1.46
CA GLY A 131 13.98 5.45 2.44
C GLY A 131 13.91 6.21 3.78
N GLY A 132 14.60 5.70 4.79
CA GLY A 132 14.64 6.39 6.08
C GLY A 132 15.26 7.78 5.93
N LEU A 133 15.16 8.61 6.96
CA LEU A 133 15.75 9.96 6.98
C LEU A 133 17.21 10.02 6.45
N LEU A 134 17.98 8.94 6.64
CA LEU A 134 19.36 8.78 6.19
C LEU A 134 19.58 8.66 4.67
N SER A 135 18.53 8.44 3.86
CA SER A 135 18.64 8.43 2.39
C SER A 135 18.35 9.79 1.76
N VAL A 136 17.99 10.80 2.56
CA VAL A 136 17.91 12.19 2.13
C VAL A 136 19.36 12.69 1.95
N PRO A 137 19.75 13.20 0.76
CA PRO A 137 21.14 13.61 0.49
C PRO A 137 21.71 14.55 1.57
N GLU A 138 20.92 15.55 1.98
CA GLU A 138 21.29 16.54 2.98
C GLU A 138 21.57 15.90 4.36
N VAL A 139 20.82 14.85 4.71
CA VAL A 139 21.04 14.11 5.97
C VAL A 139 22.22 13.15 5.83
N ALA A 140 22.38 12.51 4.68
CA ALA A 140 23.48 11.60 4.42
C ALA A 140 24.83 12.32 4.55
N ASP A 141 24.93 13.54 4.01
CA ASP A 141 26.13 14.39 4.10
C ASP A 141 26.42 14.79 5.55
N LEU A 142 25.40 15.22 6.30
CA LEU A 142 25.56 15.55 7.72
C LEU A 142 26.04 14.34 8.53
N VAL A 143 25.44 13.17 8.31
CA VAL A 143 25.82 11.94 9.00
C VAL A 143 27.23 11.49 8.61
N ALA A 144 27.63 11.66 7.35
CA ALA A 144 29.00 11.39 6.89
C ALA A 144 30.00 12.30 7.61
N MET A 145 29.72 13.60 7.72
CA MET A 145 30.54 14.55 8.46
C MET A 145 30.66 14.20 9.95
N LEU A 146 29.53 13.88 10.61
CA LEU A 146 29.53 13.49 12.02
C LEU A 146 30.32 12.20 12.26
N ARG A 147 30.24 11.23 11.34
CA ARG A 147 31.02 9.99 11.40
C ARG A 147 32.52 10.26 11.27
N LEU A 148 32.92 11.14 10.36
CA LEU A 148 34.31 11.51 10.15
C LEU A 148 34.92 12.20 11.39
N VAL A 149 34.16 13.09 12.04
CA VAL A 149 34.58 13.77 13.27
C VAL A 149 34.71 12.79 14.44
N ALA A 150 33.78 11.83 14.55
CA ALA A 150 33.79 10.85 15.62
C ALA A 150 34.87 9.76 15.45
N ASP A 151 35.11 9.34 14.20
CA ASP A 151 36.10 8.33 13.84
C ASP A 151 36.69 8.63 12.45
N PRO A 152 37.93 9.17 12.38
CA PRO A 152 38.62 9.46 11.13
C PRO A 152 38.87 8.23 10.25
N THR A 153 38.76 7.01 10.81
CA THR A 153 38.93 5.74 10.07
C THR A 153 37.64 5.19 9.48
N ALA A 154 36.48 5.80 9.76
CA ALA A 154 35.16 5.34 9.33
C ALA A 154 34.98 5.28 7.80
N GLY A 155 35.85 5.93 7.02
CA GLY A 155 35.89 5.85 5.56
C GLY A 155 36.57 4.60 4.99
N GLN A 156 37.32 3.85 5.81
CA GLN A 156 38.02 2.65 5.37
C GLN A 156 37.02 1.50 5.22
N ARG A 157 36.43 1.36 4.04
CA ARG A 157 35.87 0.07 3.63
C ARG A 157 36.99 -0.95 3.79
N ARG A 158 36.81 -1.93 4.68
CA ARG A 158 37.72 -3.08 4.75
C ARG A 158 37.77 -3.71 3.36
N CYS A 159 38.87 -3.51 2.65
CA CYS A 159 39.24 -4.36 1.52
C CYS A 159 39.42 -5.75 2.13
N GLY A 160 38.43 -6.62 1.93
CA GLY A 160 38.57 -8.03 2.25
C GLY A 160 39.59 -8.62 1.29
N CYS A 161 40.81 -8.83 1.81
CA CYS A 161 41.71 -9.86 1.32
C CYS A 161 41.16 -11.23 1.74
#